data_AF-A0A9D8IQD6-F1
#
_entry.id   AF-A0A9D8IQD6-F1
#
_cell.length_a   1.000
_cell.length_b   1.000
_cell.length_c   1.000
_cell.angle_alpha   90.00
_cell.angle_beta   90.00
_cell.angle_gamma   90.00
#
_symmetry.space_group_name_H-M   'P 1'
#
loop_
_entity.id
_entity.type
_entity.pdbx_description
1 polymer ?
#
loop_
_entity_poly.entity_id
_entity_poly.type
_entity_poly.pdbx_seq_one_letter_code
_entity_poly.pdbx_strand_id
1 'polypeptide(L)'
;MSVRAFALPALPLLALAGCRSYEPMPLDPLAASAAWSARSPDDERVRDFAARIDASESRSVGGFDPRDGLTMEEGEPVAVVFNRRLRVLREQAKVPLATAEFIGLWEDPVLGIELERILESVSNPWIVAASVGITIPISGRLDAAQALAGAEYAAMLQEIAAQEWRTRIELRERWVEWSAQRLRAELTNGLSSRLQRVDEIARRQQEAGVLSRIDARVF
;
A
#
# COMPACT_ATOMS: atom_id res chain seq x y z
N MET A 1 -0.01 44.81 60.71
CA MET A 1 1.11 43.92 60.35
C MET A 1 0.79 43.28 59.02
N SER A 2 1.60 43.56 58.00
CA SER A 2 1.43 43.10 56.61
C SER A 2 2.56 42.12 56.29
N VAL A 3 2.23 40.90 55.88
CA VAL A 3 3.18 39.94 55.28
C VAL A 3 2.50 39.12 54.18
N ARG A 4 2.71 39.61 52.96
CA ARG A 4 3.14 38.90 51.73
C ARG A 4 2.33 37.69 51.21
N ALA A 5 1.59 37.98 50.14
CA ALA A 5 1.37 37.06 49.04
C ALA A 5 2.72 36.60 48.46
N PHE A 6 2.92 35.28 48.39
CA PHE A 6 3.98 34.67 47.56
C PHE A 6 3.33 33.80 46.49
N ALA A 7 3.79 34.05 45.27
CA ALA A 7 3.31 33.53 44.02
C ALA A 7 3.35 31.99 43.93
N LEU A 8 2.29 31.38 43.39
CA LEU A 8 2.39 30.06 42.78
C LEU A 8 1.50 29.92 41.51
N PRO A 9 1.73 30.67 40.42
CA PRO A 9 1.07 30.40 39.15
C PRO A 9 1.98 29.54 38.25
N ALA A 10 2.33 28.31 38.68
CA ALA A 10 3.16 27.42 37.86
C ALA A 10 2.47 26.10 37.49
N LEU A 11 1.38 25.73 38.18
CA LEU A 11 0.66 24.48 37.92
C LEU A 11 -0.19 24.45 36.63
N PRO A 12 -0.82 25.55 36.14
CA PRO A 12 -1.71 25.44 34.98
C PRO A 12 -0.96 25.36 33.64
N LEU A 13 0.33 25.69 33.57
CA LEU A 13 1.11 25.62 32.32
C LEU A 13 1.54 24.20 31.94
N LEU A 14 1.66 23.27 32.90
CA LEU A 14 2.00 21.86 32.62
C LEU A 14 0.81 21.06 32.08
N ALA A 15 -0.43 21.44 32.42
CA ALA A 15 -1.64 20.75 31.96
C ALA A 15 -1.95 20.96 30.47
N LEU A 16 -1.40 22.01 29.84
CA LEU A 16 -1.62 22.32 28.42
C LEU A 16 -0.64 21.60 27.47
N ALA A 17 0.44 21.01 27.98
CA ALA A 17 1.46 20.36 27.15
C ALA A 17 1.08 18.93 26.68
N GLY A 18 0.01 18.34 27.24
CA GLY A 18 -0.45 16.98 26.92
C GLY A 18 -1.68 16.90 26.01
N CYS A 19 -2.35 18.02 25.71
CA CYS A 19 -3.54 18.03 24.85
C CYS A 19 -3.12 17.91 23.38
N ARG A 20 -2.99 16.67 22.88
CA ARG A 20 -2.88 16.44 21.44
C ARG A 20 -4.26 16.71 20.82
N SER A 21 -4.40 17.81 20.09
CA SER A 21 -5.63 18.07 19.33
C SER A 21 -5.69 17.12 18.15
N TYR A 22 -6.81 16.41 18.00
CA TYR A 22 -7.09 15.66 16.79
C TYR A 22 -7.42 16.66 15.67
N GLU A 23 -6.57 16.73 14.65
CA GLU A 23 -6.93 17.40 13.41
C GLU A 23 -7.66 16.39 12.52
N PRO A 24 -8.97 16.60 12.25
CA PRO A 24 -9.68 15.75 11.31
C PRO A 24 -9.04 15.91 9.93
N MET A 25 -8.63 14.79 9.33
CA MET A 25 -8.15 14.73 7.96
C MET A 25 -9.24 14.09 7.10
N PRO A 26 -10.24 14.88 6.65
CA PRO A 26 -11.32 14.35 5.84
C PRO A 26 -10.78 13.82 4.51
N LEU A 27 -11.44 12.79 3.99
CA LEU A 27 -11.09 12.20 2.70
C LEU A 27 -11.48 13.18 1.57
N ASP A 28 -10.51 13.70 0.83
CA ASP A 28 -10.75 14.50 -0.37
C ASP A 28 -10.80 13.58 -1.61
N PRO A 29 -11.99 13.34 -2.21
CA PRO A 29 -12.13 12.47 -3.36
C PRO A 29 -11.50 13.05 -4.64
N LEU A 30 -11.44 14.39 -4.78
CA LEU A 30 -10.87 15.03 -5.96
C LEU A 30 -9.35 14.93 -5.93
N ALA A 31 -8.73 15.23 -4.79
CA ALA A 31 -7.29 15.02 -4.61
C ALA A 31 -6.91 13.54 -4.79
N ALA A 32 -7.71 12.60 -4.26
CA ALA A 32 -7.48 11.17 -4.42
C ALA A 32 -7.56 10.72 -5.89
N SER A 33 -8.54 11.22 -6.65
CA SER A 33 -8.67 10.92 -8.09
C SER A 33 -7.51 11.52 -8.89
N ALA A 34 -7.13 12.77 -8.62
CA ALA A 34 -5.99 13.40 -9.30
C ALA A 34 -4.69 12.64 -9.03
N ALA A 35 -4.44 12.25 -7.78
CA ALA A 35 -3.29 11.44 -7.39
C ALA A 35 -3.32 10.00 -7.94
N TRP A 36 -4.49 9.48 -8.31
CA TRP A 36 -4.59 8.21 -9.02
C TRP A 36 -4.21 8.37 -10.50
N SER A 37 -4.77 9.37 -11.18
CA SER A 37 -4.52 9.62 -12.60
C SER A 37 -3.09 10.09 -12.89
N ALA A 38 -2.42 10.71 -11.92
CA ALA A 38 -1.04 11.15 -12.06
C ALA A 38 0.00 10.01 -12.03
N ARG A 39 -0.40 8.78 -11.70
CA ARG A 39 0.53 7.66 -11.56
C ARG A 39 1.05 7.21 -12.90
N SER A 40 2.37 7.11 -12.97
CA SER A 40 3.09 6.62 -14.14
C SER A 40 4.03 5.48 -13.74
N PRO A 41 4.35 4.56 -14.66
CA PRO A 41 5.50 3.68 -14.50
C PRO A 41 6.81 4.44 -14.18
N ASP A 42 6.91 5.71 -14.58
CA ASP A 42 8.07 6.57 -14.31
C ASP A 42 8.05 7.24 -12.91
N ASP A 43 7.09 6.90 -12.05
CA ASP A 43 7.04 7.41 -10.68
C ASP A 43 8.31 7.02 -9.90
N GLU A 44 8.84 7.93 -9.07
CA GLU A 44 10.03 7.72 -8.24
C GLU A 44 9.96 6.44 -7.40
N ARG A 45 8.79 6.15 -6.83
CA ARG A 45 8.56 4.94 -6.00
C ARG A 45 8.77 3.65 -6.78
N VAL A 46 8.47 3.66 -8.07
CA VAL A 46 8.67 2.50 -8.95
C VAL A 46 10.16 2.33 -9.23
N ARG A 47 10.87 3.41 -9.56
CA ARG A 47 12.32 3.40 -9.78
C ARG A 47 13.09 2.95 -8.54
N ASP A 48 12.72 3.45 -7.36
CA ASP A 48 13.32 3.05 -6.09
C ASP A 48 13.08 1.57 -5.77
N PHE A 49 11.91 1.04 -6.12
CA PHE A 49 11.61 -0.37 -5.93
C PHE A 49 12.35 -1.25 -6.96
N ALA A 50 12.43 -0.82 -8.22
CA ALA A 50 13.23 -1.48 -9.25
C ALA A 50 14.71 -1.60 -8.82
N ALA A 51 15.30 -0.48 -8.38
CA ALA A 51 16.69 -0.46 -7.90
C ALA A 51 16.94 -1.41 -6.72
N ARG A 52 15.96 -1.55 -5.82
CA ARG A 52 16.04 -2.52 -4.70
C ARG A 52 16.00 -3.97 -5.17
N ILE A 53 15.12 -4.28 -6.14
CA ILE A 53 15.09 -5.62 -6.74
C ILE A 53 16.43 -5.93 -7.39
N ASP A 54 16.93 -5.02 -8.22
CA ASP A 54 18.19 -5.20 -8.95
C ASP A 54 19.37 -5.43 -8.00
N ALA A 55 19.44 -4.64 -6.92
CA ALA A 55 20.44 -4.82 -5.87
C ALA A 55 20.33 -6.18 -5.17
N SER A 56 19.11 -6.64 -4.88
CA SER A 56 18.88 -7.91 -4.19
C SER A 56 19.10 -9.14 -5.06
N GLU A 57 18.84 -9.03 -6.36
CA GLU A 57 18.87 -10.15 -7.30
C GLU A 57 20.11 -10.13 -8.20
N SER A 58 21.02 -9.17 -7.99
CA SER A 58 22.24 -9.00 -8.80
C SER A 58 21.95 -8.95 -10.30
N ARG A 59 20.81 -8.35 -10.69
CA ARG A 59 20.45 -8.14 -12.09
C ARG A 59 21.22 -6.95 -12.63
N SER A 60 21.79 -7.09 -13.82
CA SER A 60 22.68 -6.08 -14.41
C SER A 60 22.44 -5.84 -15.90
N VAL A 61 21.26 -6.14 -16.43
CA VAL A 61 21.04 -6.09 -17.89
C VAL A 61 19.92 -5.11 -18.24
N GLY A 62 20.29 -3.84 -18.34
CA GLY A 62 19.40 -2.76 -18.78
C GLY A 62 18.63 -2.13 -17.61
N GLY A 63 19.08 -0.96 -17.15
CA GLY A 63 18.38 -0.24 -16.09
C GLY A 63 16.93 0.06 -16.47
N PHE A 64 16.09 0.23 -15.46
CA PHE A 64 14.66 0.53 -15.63
C PHE A 64 14.42 1.81 -16.45
N ASP A 65 13.84 1.69 -17.64
CA ASP A 65 13.43 2.82 -18.50
C ASP A 65 12.04 2.56 -19.11
N PRO A 66 10.95 3.04 -18.49
CA PRO A 66 9.60 2.75 -18.97
C PRO A 66 9.20 3.51 -20.25
N ARG A 67 10.09 4.33 -20.84
CA ARG A 67 9.77 5.19 -21.98
C ARG A 67 9.85 4.46 -23.33
N ASP A 68 10.61 3.37 -23.41
CA ASP A 68 10.73 2.57 -24.64
C ASP A 68 9.68 1.44 -24.73
N GLY A 69 8.89 1.29 -23.67
CA GLY A 69 7.95 0.22 -23.46
C GLY A 69 8.07 -0.30 -22.04
N LEU A 70 7.33 -1.35 -21.72
CA LEU A 70 7.62 -2.14 -20.53
C LEU A 70 8.08 -3.51 -21.02
N THR A 71 9.25 -3.91 -20.56
CA THR A 71 9.66 -5.31 -20.58
C THR A 71 8.97 -6.07 -19.43
N MET A 72 9.05 -7.41 -19.46
CA MET A 72 8.55 -8.23 -18.36
C MET A 72 9.21 -7.86 -17.03
N GLU A 73 10.52 -7.61 -17.05
CA GLU A 73 11.32 -7.29 -15.86
C GLU A 73 10.96 -5.91 -15.29
N GLU A 74 10.73 -4.92 -16.15
CA GLU A 74 10.27 -3.58 -15.75
C GLU A 74 8.79 -3.57 -15.33
N GLY A 75 7.98 -4.50 -15.84
CA GLY A 75 6.60 -4.66 -15.41
C GLY A 75 6.47 -5.08 -13.95
N GLU A 76 7.43 -5.83 -13.40
CA GLU A 76 7.41 -6.33 -12.02
C GLU A 76 7.35 -5.22 -10.97
N PRO A 77 8.27 -4.24 -10.94
CA PRO A 77 8.21 -3.16 -9.96
C PRO A 77 6.95 -2.31 -10.11
N VAL A 78 6.50 -2.06 -11.34
CA VAL A 78 5.25 -1.34 -11.62
C VAL A 78 4.06 -2.06 -11.01
N ALA A 79 3.95 -3.38 -11.25
CA ALA A 79 2.87 -4.20 -10.72
C ALA A 79 2.86 -4.22 -9.19
N VAL A 80 4.01 -4.43 -8.55
CA VAL A 80 4.11 -4.52 -7.09
C VAL A 80 3.83 -3.19 -6.39
N VAL A 81 4.25 -2.07 -6.97
CA VAL A 81 4.03 -0.73 -6.39
C VAL A 81 2.56 -0.31 -6.51
N PHE A 82 1.93 -0.56 -7.67
CA PHE A 82 0.56 -0.10 -7.92
C PHE A 82 -0.54 -1.11 -7.60
N ASN A 83 -0.20 -2.36 -7.26
CA ASN A 83 -1.19 -3.36 -6.85
C ASN A 83 -2.03 -2.85 -5.66
N ARG A 84 -3.34 -2.71 -5.88
CA ARG A 84 -4.28 -2.19 -4.88
C ARG A 84 -4.28 -3.01 -3.59
N ARG A 85 -4.23 -4.34 -3.69
CA ARG A 85 -4.28 -5.24 -2.53
C ARG A 85 -3.03 -5.10 -1.67
N LEU A 86 -1.86 -5.08 -2.30
CA LEU A 86 -0.58 -4.85 -1.60
C LEU A 86 -0.55 -3.49 -0.90
N ARG A 87 -1.07 -2.44 -1.54
CA ARG A 87 -1.16 -1.12 -0.91
C ARG A 87 -2.04 -1.15 0.34
N VAL A 88 -3.21 -1.78 0.27
CA VAL A 88 -4.08 -1.94 1.44
C VAL A 88 -3.39 -2.73 2.54
N LEU A 89 -2.72 -3.83 2.19
CA LEU A 89 -2.02 -4.67 3.16
C LEU A 89 -0.86 -3.93 3.86
N ARG A 90 -0.07 -3.16 3.11
CA ARG A 90 1.00 -2.31 3.66
C ARG A 90 0.46 -1.21 4.58
N GLU A 91 -0.70 -0.62 4.27
CA GLU A 91 -1.36 0.33 5.17
C GLU A 91 -1.90 -0.36 6.43
N GLN A 92 -2.49 -1.55 6.30
CA GLN A 92 -2.96 -2.34 7.45
C GLN A 92 -1.82 -2.75 8.37
N ALA A 93 -0.61 -3.00 7.84
CA ALA A 93 0.57 -3.30 8.64
C ALA A 93 1.04 -2.15 9.55
N LYS A 94 0.59 -0.91 9.30
CA LYS A 94 0.87 0.22 10.21
C LYS A 94 0.12 0.10 11.54
N VAL A 95 -0.97 -0.66 11.59
CA VAL A 95 -1.73 -0.91 12.83
C VAL A 95 -0.91 -1.74 13.83
N PRO A 96 -0.47 -2.97 13.51
CA PRO A 96 0.37 -3.75 14.43
C PRO A 96 1.73 -3.09 14.68
N LEU A 97 2.27 -2.31 13.73
CA LEU A 97 3.45 -1.47 13.98
C LEU A 97 3.19 -0.46 15.11
N ALA A 98 2.10 0.31 15.01
CA ALA A 98 1.73 1.27 16.04
C ALA A 98 1.47 0.56 17.38
N THR A 99 0.80 -0.60 17.37
CA THR A 99 0.62 -1.40 18.58
C THR A 99 1.98 -1.79 19.18
N ALA A 100 2.91 -2.32 18.39
CA ALA A 100 4.23 -2.71 18.86
C ALA A 100 5.05 -1.52 19.40
N GLU A 101 4.92 -0.33 18.79
CA GLU A 101 5.59 0.89 19.25
C GLU A 101 5.03 1.42 20.58
N PHE A 102 3.71 1.34 20.78
CA PHE A 102 3.04 1.98 21.91
C PHE A 102 2.66 1.05 23.06
N ILE A 103 2.68 -0.27 22.88
CA ILE A 103 2.31 -1.24 23.95
C ILE A 103 3.25 -1.21 25.16
N GLY A 104 4.44 -0.63 25.02
CA GLY A 104 5.38 -0.39 26.11
C GLY A 104 5.16 0.93 26.87
N LEU A 105 4.30 1.82 26.39
CA LEU A 105 3.91 3.01 27.12
C LEU A 105 2.98 2.62 28.26
N TRP A 106 3.19 3.22 29.43
CA TRP A 106 2.23 3.10 30.51
C TRP A 106 0.94 3.82 30.11
N GLU A 107 -0.18 3.12 30.18
CA GLU A 107 -1.51 3.71 30.02
C GLU A 107 -1.85 4.68 31.17
N ASP A 108 -1.07 4.63 32.26
CA ASP A 108 -1.29 5.32 33.53
C ASP A 108 -0.18 6.34 33.85
N PRO A 109 -0.45 7.46 34.54
CA PRO A 109 -1.58 7.65 35.45
C PRO A 109 -2.89 8.07 34.78
N VAL A 110 -4.00 7.46 35.21
CA VAL A 110 -5.35 7.97 34.94
C VAL A 110 -5.68 9.05 35.97
N LEU A 111 -5.89 10.28 35.52
CA LEU A 111 -6.25 11.41 36.37
C LEU A 111 -7.76 11.64 36.33
N GLY A 112 -8.42 11.59 37.49
CA GLY A 112 -9.83 11.90 37.65
C GLY A 112 -10.03 13.19 38.45
N ILE A 113 -11.02 13.99 38.05
CA ILE A 113 -11.53 15.10 38.86
C ILE A 113 -13.02 14.89 39.01
N GLU A 114 -13.48 14.74 40.24
CA GLU A 114 -14.87 14.49 40.60
C GLU A 114 -15.39 15.70 41.37
N LEU A 115 -16.52 16.26 40.90
CA LEU A 115 -17.23 17.35 41.56
C LEU A 115 -18.62 16.87 41.90
N GLU A 116 -18.87 16.66 43.19
CA GLU A 116 -20.13 16.17 43.70
C GLU A 116 -20.83 17.23 44.55
N ARG A 117 -22.17 17.20 44.57
CA ARG A 117 -22.97 18.05 45.44
C ARG A 117 -23.88 17.22 46.33
N ILE A 118 -23.70 17.33 47.63
CA ILE A 118 -24.58 16.76 48.65
C ILE A 118 -25.95 17.47 48.56
N LEU A 119 -27.02 16.71 48.37
CA LEU A 119 -28.39 17.24 48.20
C LEU A 119 -29.09 17.55 49.52
N GLU A 120 -28.58 17.03 50.64
CA GLU A 120 -29.05 17.35 51.99
C GLU A 120 -28.56 18.73 52.44
N SER A 121 -29.29 19.38 53.35
CA SER A 121 -28.91 20.70 53.88
C SER A 121 -27.70 20.61 54.82
N VAL A 122 -26.51 20.70 54.23
CA VAL A 122 -25.22 20.80 54.92
C VAL A 122 -24.56 22.15 54.64
N SER A 123 -23.71 22.61 55.56
CA SER A 123 -23.05 23.92 55.47
C SER A 123 -22.08 24.04 54.27
N ASN A 124 -21.49 22.92 53.84
CA ASN A 124 -20.61 22.84 52.67
C ASN A 124 -21.08 21.71 51.75
N PRO A 125 -21.94 21.99 50.76
CA PRO A 125 -22.56 20.94 49.95
C PRO A 125 -21.68 20.43 48.81
N TRP A 126 -20.55 21.07 48.51
CA TRP A 126 -19.68 20.66 47.39
C TRP A 126 -18.50 19.82 47.86
N ILE A 127 -18.29 18.69 47.21
CA ILE A 127 -17.11 17.83 47.35
C ILE A 127 -16.32 17.91 46.05
N VAL A 128 -15.03 18.21 46.16
CA VAL A 128 -14.08 18.17 45.05
C VAL A 128 -13.05 17.11 45.38
N ALA A 129 -12.96 16.06 44.56
CA ALA A 129 -11.97 15.01 44.69
C ALA A 129 -11.10 14.94 43.43
N ALA A 130 -9.82 14.65 43.62
CA ALA A 130 -8.90 14.33 42.54
C ALA A 130 -8.37 12.91 42.79
N SER A 131 -8.40 12.07 41.76
CA SER A 131 -7.93 10.69 41.83
C SER A 131 -6.78 10.46 40.85
N VAL A 132 -5.84 9.60 41.25
CA VAL A 132 -4.74 9.13 40.41
C VAL A 132 -4.76 7.60 40.45
N GLY A 133 -5.12 6.98 39.33
CA GLY A 133 -5.04 5.54 39.14
C GLY A 133 -3.69 5.15 38.55
N ILE A 134 -2.99 4.20 39.16
CA ILE A 134 -1.75 3.62 38.64
C ILE A 134 -1.86 2.09 38.72
N THR A 135 -1.68 1.41 37.60
CA THR A 135 -1.58 -0.04 37.55
C THR A 135 -0.21 -0.47 38.05
N ILE A 136 -0.20 -1.30 39.09
CA ILE A 136 1.02 -1.97 39.54
C ILE A 136 1.25 -3.17 38.63
N PRO A 137 2.32 -3.20 37.81
CA PRO A 137 2.55 -4.31 36.91
C PRO A 137 2.86 -5.57 37.72
N ILE A 138 2.05 -6.60 37.52
CA ILE A 138 2.43 -7.97 37.87
C ILE A 138 3.55 -8.36 36.90
N SER A 139 4.67 -8.85 37.42
CA SER A 139 5.90 -9.09 36.67
C SER A 139 5.68 -9.91 35.38
N GLY A 140 6.31 -9.48 34.28
CA GLY A 140 6.37 -10.21 33.01
C GLY A 140 5.19 -10.04 32.05
N ARG A 141 4.04 -9.50 32.48
CA ARG A 141 2.88 -9.29 31.57
C ARG A 141 3.20 -8.31 30.44
N LEU A 142 3.90 -7.22 30.74
CA LEU A 142 4.25 -6.18 29.77
C LEU A 142 5.22 -6.72 28.71
N ASP A 143 6.26 -7.44 29.14
CA ASP A 143 7.23 -8.05 28.23
C ASP A 143 6.60 -9.07 27.30
N ALA A 144 5.68 -9.90 27.82
CA ALA A 144 4.93 -10.86 27.02
C ALA A 144 4.02 -10.16 25.99
N ALA A 145 3.38 -9.05 26.36
CA ALA A 145 2.56 -8.25 25.45
C ALA A 145 3.40 -7.59 24.34
N GLN A 146 4.56 -7.03 24.69
CA GLN A 146 5.51 -6.49 23.71
C GLN A 146 6.01 -7.56 22.74
N ALA A 147 6.38 -8.74 23.25
CA ALA A 147 6.82 -9.85 22.41
C ALA A 147 5.72 -10.32 21.45
N LEU A 148 4.47 -10.40 21.92
CA LEU A 148 3.33 -10.74 21.08
C LEU A 148 3.11 -9.70 19.96
N ALA A 149 3.05 -8.41 20.31
CA ALA A 149 2.86 -7.34 19.32
C ALA A 149 4.00 -7.31 18.28
N GLY A 150 5.24 -7.53 18.71
CA GLY A 150 6.39 -7.64 17.80
C GLY A 150 6.26 -8.85 16.86
N ALA A 151 5.82 -10.00 17.36
CA ALA A 151 5.60 -11.19 16.56
C ALA A 151 4.45 -11.01 15.55
N GLU A 152 3.36 -10.35 15.93
CA GLU A 152 2.25 -10.03 15.03
C GLU A 152 2.67 -9.10 13.89
N TYR A 153 3.47 -8.07 14.19
CA TYR A 153 4.03 -7.20 13.16
C TYR A 153 4.96 -7.96 12.22
N ALA A 154 5.85 -8.79 12.76
CA ALA A 154 6.74 -9.63 11.95
C ALA A 154 5.97 -10.58 11.03
N ALA A 155 4.90 -11.22 11.53
CA ALA A 155 4.04 -12.09 10.72
C ALA A 155 3.37 -11.32 9.57
N MET A 156 2.92 -10.09 9.81
CA MET A 156 2.33 -9.24 8.77
C MET A 156 3.35 -8.87 7.67
N LEU A 157 4.61 -8.62 8.04
CA LEU A 157 5.68 -8.38 7.05
C LEU A 157 5.93 -9.60 6.16
N GLN A 158 5.89 -10.81 6.74
CA GLN A 158 6.03 -12.04 5.96
C GLN A 158 4.86 -12.24 4.99
N GLU A 159 3.63 -11.94 5.42
CA GLU A 159 2.47 -12.00 4.54
C GLU A 159 2.58 -10.99 3.38
N ILE A 160 3.03 -9.75 3.66
CA ILE A 160 3.29 -8.77 2.59
C ILE A 160 4.31 -9.30 1.60
N ALA A 161 5.45 -9.83 2.07
CA ALA A 161 6.48 -10.38 1.20
C ALA A 161 5.94 -11.53 0.35
N ALA A 162 5.15 -12.44 0.92
CA ALA A 162 4.53 -13.54 0.20
C ALA A 162 3.57 -13.04 -0.90
N GLN A 163 2.78 -11.99 -0.63
CA GLN A 163 1.89 -11.39 -1.62
C GLN A 163 2.64 -10.65 -2.72
N GLU A 164 3.78 -10.02 -2.41
CA GLU A 164 4.65 -9.39 -3.40
C GLU A 164 5.20 -10.44 -4.36
N TRP A 165 5.73 -11.55 -3.84
CA TRP A 165 6.19 -12.68 -4.65
C TRP A 165 5.09 -13.27 -5.52
N ARG A 166 3.89 -13.49 -4.95
CA ARG A 166 2.74 -13.98 -5.71
C ARG A 166 2.36 -13.03 -6.85
N THR A 167 2.35 -11.72 -6.60
CA THR A 167 2.04 -10.70 -7.63
C THR A 167 3.04 -10.76 -8.79
N ARG A 168 4.33 -10.98 -8.50
CA ARG A 168 5.36 -11.12 -9.54
C ARG A 168 5.19 -12.39 -10.36
N ILE A 169 4.92 -13.53 -9.71
CA ILE A 169 4.67 -14.80 -10.41
C ILE A 169 3.45 -14.67 -11.32
N GLU A 170 2.36 -14.13 -10.79
CA GLU A 170 1.11 -13.88 -11.52
C GLU A 170 1.30 -12.94 -12.72
N LEU A 171 2.18 -11.94 -12.61
CA LEU A 171 2.54 -11.08 -13.73
C LEU A 171 3.29 -11.86 -14.80
N ARG A 172 4.31 -12.64 -14.42
CA ARG A 172 5.12 -13.44 -15.36
C ARG A 172 4.26 -14.43 -16.13
N GLU A 173 3.38 -15.15 -15.45
CA GLU A 173 2.45 -16.09 -16.10
C GLU A 173 1.58 -15.39 -17.14
N ARG A 174 0.95 -14.27 -16.77
CA ARG A 174 0.13 -13.48 -17.68
C ARG A 174 0.93 -12.87 -18.83
N TRP A 175 2.18 -12.48 -18.59
CA TRP A 175 3.06 -11.94 -19.62
C TRP A 175 3.42 -13.00 -20.66
N VAL A 176 3.75 -14.21 -20.21
CA VAL A 176 4.03 -15.35 -21.09
C VAL A 176 2.79 -15.70 -21.91
N GLU A 177 1.62 -15.77 -21.28
CA GLU A 177 0.38 -16.03 -22.00
C GLU A 177 0.08 -14.95 -23.04
N TRP A 178 0.15 -13.67 -22.65
CA TRP A 178 -0.09 -12.54 -23.55
C TRP A 178 0.89 -12.52 -24.72
N SER A 179 2.18 -12.72 -24.48
CA SER A 179 3.21 -12.75 -25.52
C SER A 179 3.01 -13.91 -26.50
N ALA A 180 2.59 -15.08 -26.02
CA ALA A 180 2.23 -16.20 -26.88
C ALA A 180 1.00 -15.89 -27.75
N GLN A 181 -0.05 -15.26 -27.19
CA GLN A 181 -1.23 -14.88 -27.96
C GLN A 181 -0.91 -13.80 -29.00
N ARG A 182 -0.07 -12.82 -28.65
CA ARG A 182 0.41 -11.81 -29.58
C ARG A 182 1.16 -12.44 -30.76
N LEU A 183 2.09 -13.35 -30.49
CA LEU A 183 2.83 -14.04 -31.54
C LEU A 183 1.90 -14.87 -32.46
N ARG A 184 0.92 -15.56 -31.87
CA ARG A 184 -0.09 -16.30 -32.66
C ARG A 184 -0.87 -15.36 -33.59
N ALA A 185 -1.33 -14.22 -33.09
CA ALA A 185 -2.04 -13.23 -33.89
C ALA A 185 -1.16 -12.70 -35.04
N GLU A 186 0.11 -12.38 -34.77
CA GLU A 186 1.07 -11.94 -35.78
C GLU A 186 1.27 -12.99 -36.88
N LEU A 187 1.45 -14.27 -36.51
CA LEU A 187 1.60 -15.38 -37.46
C LEU A 187 0.33 -15.63 -38.29
N THR A 188 -0.85 -15.62 -37.66
CA THR A 188 -2.13 -15.77 -38.36
C THR A 188 -2.36 -14.65 -39.37
N ASN A 189 -2.06 -13.40 -39.00
CA ASN A 189 -2.15 -12.25 -39.90
C ASN A 189 -1.16 -12.37 -41.07
N GLY A 190 0.07 -12.82 -40.78
CA GLY A 190 1.07 -13.09 -41.79
C GLY A 190 0.67 -14.18 -42.78
N LEU A 191 0.08 -15.27 -42.28
CA LEU A 191 -0.46 -16.36 -43.11
C LEU A 191 -1.63 -15.88 -43.97
N SER A 192 -2.60 -15.18 -43.38
CA SER A 192 -3.75 -14.61 -44.10
C SER A 192 -3.29 -13.70 -45.24
N SER A 193 -2.32 -12.81 -44.98
CA SER A 193 -1.74 -11.92 -46.01
C SER A 193 -0.98 -12.68 -47.12
N ARG A 194 -0.45 -13.88 -46.85
CA ARG A 194 0.18 -14.71 -47.88
C ARG A 194 -0.86 -15.44 -48.72
N LEU A 195 -1.90 -15.99 -48.09
CA LEU A 195 -3.01 -16.64 -48.79
C LEU A 195 -3.73 -15.66 -49.73
N GLN A 196 -4.00 -14.44 -49.28
CA GLN A 196 -4.57 -13.38 -50.13
C GLN A 196 -3.73 -13.07 -51.36
N ARG A 197 -2.40 -13.10 -51.24
CA ARG A 197 -1.50 -12.90 -52.40
C ARG A 197 -1.54 -14.08 -53.37
N VAL A 198 -1.64 -15.31 -52.87
CA VAL A 198 -1.78 -16.50 -53.72
C VAL A 198 -3.11 -16.46 -54.48
N ASP A 199 -4.21 -16.15 -53.80
CA ASP A 199 -5.53 -15.96 -54.41
C ASP A 199 -5.50 -14.88 -55.51
N GLU A 200 -4.85 -13.74 -55.24
CA GLU A 200 -4.72 -12.68 -56.24
C GLU A 200 -3.92 -13.12 -57.48
N ILE A 201 -2.83 -13.88 -57.29
CA ILE A 201 -2.04 -14.42 -58.41
C ILE A 201 -2.86 -15.44 -59.20
N ALA A 202 -3.56 -16.36 -58.52
CA ALA A 202 -4.42 -17.35 -59.16
C ALA A 202 -5.52 -16.68 -59.99
N ARG A 203 -6.17 -15.64 -59.45
CA ARG A 203 -7.16 -14.83 -60.17
C ARG A 203 -6.59 -14.18 -61.42
N ARG A 204 -5.39 -13.57 -61.34
CA ARG A 204 -4.73 -12.96 -62.50
C ARG A 204 -4.37 -13.99 -63.58
N GLN A 205 -3.91 -15.18 -63.19
CA GLN A 205 -3.60 -16.26 -64.15
C GLN A 205 -4.86 -16.84 -64.80
N GLN A 206 -5.97 -16.91 -64.07
CA GLN A 206 -7.27 -17.26 -64.63
C GLN A 206 -7.74 -16.21 -65.65
N GLU A 207 -7.61 -14.92 -65.33
CA GLU A 207 -7.96 -13.81 -66.24
C GLU A 207 -7.10 -13.82 -67.51
N ALA A 208 -5.84 -14.24 -67.41
CA ALA A 208 -4.94 -14.43 -68.55
C ALA A 208 -5.21 -15.71 -69.35
N GLY A 209 -6.15 -16.56 -68.93
CA GLY A 209 -6.49 -17.83 -69.58
C GLY A 209 -5.46 -18.95 -69.41
N VAL A 210 -4.48 -18.77 -68.52
CA VAL A 210 -3.42 -19.77 -68.25
C VAL A 210 -3.92 -20.87 -67.31
N LEU A 211 -4.81 -20.52 -66.37
CA LEU A 211 -5.46 -21.47 -65.45
C LEU A 211 -6.95 -21.60 -65.77
N SER A 212 -7.47 -22.83 -65.69
CA SER A 212 -8.91 -23.04 -65.78
C SER A 212 -9.62 -22.49 -64.52
N ARG A 213 -10.91 -22.16 -64.65
CA ARG A 213 -11.74 -21.71 -63.53
C ARG A 213 -11.84 -22.72 -62.38
N ILE A 214 -11.66 -24.01 -62.69
CA ILE A 214 -11.71 -25.09 -61.70
C ILE A 214 -10.39 -25.12 -60.93
N ASP A 215 -9.26 -24.99 -61.62
CA ASP A 215 -7.93 -24.99 -60.99
C ASP A 215 -7.68 -23.74 -60.15
N ALA A 216 -8.17 -22.57 -60.58
CA ALA A 216 -8.06 -21.33 -59.83
C ALA A 216 -8.86 -21.32 -58.50
N ARG A 217 -9.86 -22.20 -58.36
CA ARG A 217 -10.67 -22.34 -57.13
C ARG A 217 -10.04 -23.22 -56.05
N VAL A 218 -8.99 -23.96 -56.39
CA VAL A 218 -8.30 -24.90 -55.49
C VAL A 218 -7.23 -24.19 -54.66
N PHE A 219 -6.80 -23.00 -55.10
CA PHE A 219 -5.82 -22.14 -54.45
C PHE A 219 -6.50 -21.06 -53.61
#